data_AF-A0A1J4YY27-F1
#
_entry.id   AF-A0A1J4YY27-F1
#
_cell.length_a   1.000
_cell.length_b   1.000
_cell.length_c   1.000
_cell.angle_alpha   90.00
_cell.angle_beta   90.00
_cell.angle_gamma   90.00
#
_symmetry.space_group_name_H-M   'P 1'
#
loop_
_entity.id
_entity.type
_entity.pdbx_description
1 polymer ?
#
loop_
_entity_poly.entity_id
_entity_poly.type
_entity_poly.pdbx_seq_one_letter_code
_entity_poly.pdbx_strand_id
1 'polypeptide(L)'
;CEPSIQAKRLCETTYESLWRGIRAVKPGAYLGDIGHAIQSFVEPLGFSVVREFCGHGIGKKFHEEPQVLHYGRPKTGLKLEAGMVFTIEPMINAGKKDIKQLGDGWTVVTKDHSLSAQYEHTLLVTETGYEVLTISEGCPAPV
;
A
#
# COMPACT_ATOMS: atom_id res chain seq x y z
N CYS A 1 14.28 -9.14 23.15
CA CYS A 1 14.65 -9.72 21.84
C CYS A 1 14.52 -8.60 20.83
N GLU A 2 15.60 -8.26 20.13
CA GLU A 2 15.59 -7.21 19.10
C GLU A 2 15.33 -7.83 17.72
N PRO A 3 14.52 -7.20 16.86
CA PRO A 3 14.32 -7.70 15.50
C PRO A 3 15.60 -7.57 14.66
N SER A 4 15.73 -8.43 13.64
CA SER A 4 16.86 -8.39 12.71
C SER A 4 16.91 -7.06 11.96
N ILE A 5 18.10 -6.69 11.48
CA ILE A 5 18.29 -5.45 10.67
C ILE A 5 17.39 -5.48 9.42
N GLN A 6 17.27 -6.64 8.77
CA GLN A 6 16.41 -6.79 7.59
C GLN A 6 14.94 -6.57 7.94
N ALA A 7 14.47 -7.10 9.07
CA ALA A 7 13.08 -6.91 9.52
C ALA A 7 12.80 -5.44 9.84
N LYS A 8 13.70 -4.75 10.56
CA LYS A 8 13.59 -3.31 10.85
C LYS A 8 13.50 -2.50 9.56
N ARG A 9 14.43 -2.73 8.62
CA ARG A 9 14.46 -2.04 7.32
C ARG A 9 13.21 -2.34 6.48
N LEU A 10 12.70 -3.56 6.50
CA LEU A 10 11.48 -3.93 5.78
C LEU A 10 10.27 -3.14 6.32
N CYS A 11 10.08 -3.10 7.64
CA CYS A 11 8.99 -2.34 8.26
C CYS A 11 9.11 -0.84 7.93
N GLU A 12 10.29 -0.24 8.11
CA GLU A 12 10.53 1.18 7.80
C GLU A 12 10.25 1.49 6.31
N THR A 13 10.73 0.63 5.40
CA THR A 13 10.52 0.80 3.96
C THR A 13 9.05 0.65 3.57
N THR A 14 8.33 -0.27 4.21
CA THR A 14 6.89 -0.47 3.96
C THR A 14 6.09 0.72 4.47
N TYR A 15 6.45 1.26 5.63
CA TYR A 15 5.81 2.45 6.18
C TYR A 15 6.00 3.68 5.29
N GLU A 16 7.23 3.92 4.84
CA GLU A 16 7.53 5.02 3.93
C GLU A 16 6.88 4.83 2.55
N SER A 17 6.74 3.59 2.06
CA SER A 17 6.06 3.32 0.80
C SER A 17 4.56 3.65 0.87
N LEU A 18 3.89 3.31 1.98
CA LEU A 18 2.51 3.74 2.25
C LEU A 18 2.38 5.26 2.12
N TRP A 19 3.22 6.02 2.82
CA TRP A 19 3.16 7.47 2.78
C TRP A 19 3.52 8.08 1.43
N ARG A 20 4.38 7.43 0.63
CA ARG A 20 4.61 7.84 -0.77
C ARG A 20 3.39 7.63 -1.65
N GLY A 21 2.69 6.51 -1.46
CA GLY A 21 1.40 6.27 -2.11
C GLY A 21 0.36 7.32 -1.72
N ILE A 22 0.22 7.60 -0.42
CA ILE A 22 -0.70 8.63 0.11
C ILE A 22 -0.36 10.02 -0.46
N ARG A 23 0.92 10.41 -0.50
CA ARG A 23 1.36 11.71 -1.03
C ARG A 23 1.03 11.91 -2.53
N ALA A 24 0.79 10.84 -3.28
CA ALA A 24 0.36 10.90 -4.68
C ALA A 24 -1.15 11.21 -4.84
N VAL A 25 -1.94 11.08 -3.77
CA VAL A 25 -3.39 11.27 -3.80
C VAL A 25 -3.74 12.76 -3.88
N LYS A 26 -4.51 13.12 -4.89
CA LYS A 26 -5.17 14.43 -5.03
C LYS A 26 -6.19 14.37 -6.17
N PRO A 27 -7.16 15.31 -6.23
CA PRO A 27 -8.04 15.42 -7.39
C PRO A 27 -7.25 15.54 -8.69
N GLY A 28 -7.65 14.72 -9.66
CA GLY A 28 -7.04 14.66 -10.98
C GLY A 28 -5.75 13.86 -11.10
N ALA A 29 -5.21 13.31 -10.01
CA ALA A 29 -4.25 12.21 -10.09
C ALA A 29 -4.94 10.91 -10.52
N TYR A 30 -4.18 9.85 -10.74
CA TYR A 30 -4.68 8.54 -11.18
C TYR A 30 -4.28 7.44 -10.21
N LEU A 31 -5.07 6.36 -10.12
CA LEU A 31 -4.74 5.20 -9.28
C LEU A 31 -3.35 4.62 -9.59
N GLY A 32 -2.95 4.61 -10.87
CA GLY A 32 -1.62 4.16 -11.29
C GLY A 32 -0.47 5.03 -10.75
N ASP A 33 -0.73 6.29 -10.39
CA ASP A 33 0.28 7.17 -9.76
C ASP A 33 0.63 6.66 -8.34
N ILE A 34 -0.36 6.15 -7.60
CA ILE A 34 -0.17 5.55 -6.26
C ILE A 34 0.73 4.32 -6.37
N GLY A 35 0.36 3.38 -7.24
CA GLY A 35 1.12 2.15 -7.44
C GLY A 35 2.53 2.43 -7.98
N HIS A 36 2.69 3.41 -8.87
CA HIS A 36 4.01 3.83 -9.33
C HIS A 36 4.87 4.42 -8.21
N ALA A 37 4.30 5.27 -7.35
CA ALA A 37 5.03 5.89 -6.24
C ALA A 37 5.55 4.86 -5.23
N ILE A 38 4.75 3.83 -4.93
CA ILE A 38 5.12 2.71 -4.06
C ILE A 38 6.21 1.86 -4.73
N GLN A 39 5.92 1.34 -5.93
CA GLN A 39 6.79 0.39 -6.62
C GLN A 39 8.18 0.98 -6.93
N SER A 40 8.23 2.20 -7.46
CA SER A 40 9.49 2.86 -7.83
C SER A 40 10.39 3.16 -6.63
N PHE A 41 9.82 3.23 -5.42
CA PHE A 41 10.59 3.42 -4.19
C PHE A 41 11.16 2.09 -3.65
N VAL A 42 10.36 1.03 -3.61
CA VAL A 42 10.75 -0.22 -2.91
C VAL A 42 11.60 -1.15 -3.78
N GLU A 43 11.36 -1.21 -5.09
CA GLU A 43 12.07 -2.15 -5.98
C GLU A 43 13.59 -1.90 -6.05
N PRO A 44 14.09 -0.64 -6.15
CA PRO A 44 15.52 -0.36 -6.12
C PRO A 44 16.21 -0.71 -4.79
N LEU A 45 15.45 -0.85 -3.70
CA LEU A 45 15.96 -1.24 -2.38
C LEU A 45 16.08 -2.76 -2.22
N GLY A 46 15.74 -3.53 -3.25
CA GLY A 46 15.77 -4.99 -3.26
C GLY A 46 14.52 -5.65 -2.70
N PHE A 47 13.46 -4.88 -2.46
CA PHE A 47 12.15 -5.39 -2.03
C PHE A 47 11.22 -5.61 -3.23
N SER A 48 10.13 -6.34 -3.03
CA SER A 48 9.11 -6.53 -4.06
C SER A 48 7.70 -6.24 -3.53
N VAL A 49 6.79 -5.91 -4.44
CA VAL A 49 5.39 -5.61 -4.13
C VAL A 49 4.52 -6.83 -4.45
N VAL A 50 3.66 -7.24 -3.51
CA VAL A 50 2.62 -8.26 -3.74
C VAL A 50 1.64 -7.76 -4.81
N ARG A 51 1.19 -8.64 -5.72
CA ARG A 51 0.38 -8.22 -6.88
C ARG A 51 -1.03 -8.77 -6.90
N GLU A 52 -1.30 -9.75 -6.08
CA GLU A 52 -2.56 -10.49 -6.00
C GLU A 52 -3.56 -9.83 -5.05
N PHE A 53 -3.09 -8.92 -4.19
CA PHE A 53 -3.91 -8.12 -3.29
C PHE A 53 -3.74 -6.64 -3.62
N CYS A 54 -4.77 -5.86 -3.29
CA CYS A 54 -4.84 -4.44 -3.59
C CYS A 54 -5.63 -3.73 -2.49
N GLY A 55 -5.46 -2.42 -2.38
CA GLY A 55 -6.39 -1.60 -1.62
C GLY A 55 -7.75 -1.54 -2.30
N HIS A 56 -8.72 -0.99 -1.60
CA HIS A 56 -10.11 -1.03 -2.04
C HIS A 56 -10.87 0.24 -1.66
N GLY A 57 -11.94 0.53 -2.39
CA GLY A 57 -12.96 1.46 -1.93
C GLY A 57 -13.59 0.96 -0.64
N ILE A 58 -13.92 1.89 0.26
CA ILE A 58 -14.57 1.58 1.52
C ILE A 58 -15.62 2.65 1.85
N GLY A 59 -16.81 2.19 2.23
CA GLY A 59 -17.95 3.06 2.46
C GLY A 59 -19.11 2.28 3.08
N LYS A 60 -20.18 2.05 2.32
CA LYS A 60 -21.31 1.23 2.79
C LYS A 60 -20.99 -0.26 2.77
N LYS A 61 -20.08 -0.68 1.89
CA LYS A 61 -19.55 -2.05 1.83
C LYS A 61 -18.12 -2.05 2.35
N PHE A 62 -17.69 -3.22 2.84
CA PHE A 62 -16.34 -3.38 3.37
C PHE A 62 -15.29 -3.29 2.27
N HIS A 63 -15.50 -4.01 1.16
CA HIS A 63 -14.70 -3.87 -0.07
C HIS A 63 -15.62 -3.43 -1.22
N GLU A 64 -15.30 -2.32 -1.85
CA GLU A 64 -15.94 -1.81 -3.07
C GLU A 64 -14.90 -1.23 -4.04
N GLU A 65 -15.34 -0.81 -5.22
CA GLU A 65 -14.46 -0.08 -6.14
C GLU A 65 -14.06 1.27 -5.53
N PRO A 66 -12.85 1.79 -5.80
CA PRO A 66 -11.88 1.27 -6.77
C PRO A 66 -10.92 0.21 -6.19
N GLN A 67 -10.41 -0.68 -7.05
CA GLN A 67 -9.22 -1.48 -6.76
C GLN A 67 -7.94 -0.64 -6.85
N VAL A 68 -7.19 -0.51 -5.75
CA VAL A 68 -6.00 0.32 -5.63
C VAL A 68 -4.74 -0.54 -5.66
N LEU A 69 -4.17 -0.71 -6.86
CA LEU A 69 -2.93 -1.48 -7.03
C LEU A 69 -1.73 -0.74 -6.44
N HIS A 70 -0.86 -1.46 -5.73
CA HIS A 70 0.39 -0.92 -5.15
C HIS A 70 1.58 -0.98 -6.11
N TYR A 71 1.32 -1.31 -7.37
CA TYR A 71 2.27 -1.30 -8.48
C TYR A 71 1.60 -0.67 -9.71
N GLY A 72 2.36 -0.07 -10.62
CA GLY A 72 1.73 0.59 -11.76
C GLY A 72 2.59 1.55 -12.55
N ARG A 73 1.93 2.25 -13.48
CA ARG A 73 2.52 3.29 -14.32
C ARG A 73 1.84 4.63 -14.04
N PRO A 74 2.57 5.75 -14.11
CA PRO A 74 1.97 7.06 -13.93
C PRO A 74 0.83 7.32 -14.90
N LYS A 75 -0.19 8.06 -14.45
CA LYS A 75 -1.35 8.50 -15.25
C LYS A 75 -2.14 7.36 -15.90
N THR A 76 -2.25 6.22 -15.21
CA THR A 76 -3.04 5.06 -15.66
C THR A 76 -4.12 4.68 -14.65
N GLY A 77 -5.19 4.05 -15.13
CA GLY A 77 -6.33 3.67 -14.30
C GLY A 77 -7.33 4.80 -14.09
N LEU A 78 -8.15 4.68 -13.04
CA LEU A 78 -9.19 5.64 -12.70
C LEU A 78 -8.58 6.97 -12.22
N LYS A 79 -9.18 8.08 -12.65
CA LYS A 79 -8.83 9.43 -12.21
C LYS A 79 -9.51 9.73 -10.88
N LEU A 80 -8.74 10.20 -9.90
CA LEU A 80 -9.21 10.51 -8.56
C LEU A 80 -10.05 11.78 -8.55
N GLU A 81 -11.17 11.73 -7.83
CA GLU A 81 -12.09 12.85 -7.65
C GLU A 81 -12.29 13.13 -6.16
N ALA A 82 -12.57 14.39 -5.80
CA ALA A 82 -12.86 14.74 -4.42
C ALA A 82 -14.11 13.99 -3.93
N GLY A 83 -14.09 13.54 -2.67
CA GLY A 83 -15.13 12.73 -2.06
C GLY A 83 -14.92 11.21 -2.18
N MET A 84 -13.96 10.75 -2.98
CA MET A 84 -13.61 9.34 -3.02
C MET A 84 -12.97 8.87 -1.71
N VAL A 85 -13.35 7.68 -1.24
CA VAL A 85 -12.79 7.06 -0.04
C VAL A 85 -12.28 5.65 -0.38
N PHE A 86 -11.02 5.38 -0.07
CA PHE A 86 -10.37 4.10 -0.35
C PHE A 86 -9.16 3.85 0.57
N THR A 87 -8.67 2.62 0.57
CA THR A 87 -7.49 2.19 1.33
C THR A 87 -6.23 2.23 0.46
N ILE A 88 -5.11 2.58 1.08
CA ILE A 88 -3.77 2.26 0.56
C ILE A 88 -3.12 1.36 1.59
N GLU A 89 -2.75 0.15 1.19
CA GLU A 89 -2.36 -0.95 2.08
C GLU A 89 -1.19 -1.80 1.52
N PRO A 90 -0.04 -1.20 1.15
CA PRO A 90 1.02 -1.90 0.43
C PRO A 90 1.59 -3.06 1.24
N MET A 91 1.62 -4.23 0.62
CA MET A 91 2.30 -5.43 1.11
C MET A 91 3.65 -5.57 0.40
N ILE A 92 4.73 -5.44 1.17
CA ILE A 92 6.11 -5.44 0.66
C ILE A 92 6.86 -6.68 1.17
N ASN A 93 7.47 -7.42 0.25
CA ASN A 93 8.23 -8.63 0.55
C ASN A 93 9.75 -8.34 0.58
N ALA A 94 10.45 -8.97 1.51
CA ALA A 94 11.91 -9.02 1.58
C ALA A 94 12.55 -9.77 0.39
N GLY A 95 11.83 -10.75 -0.16
CA GLY A 95 12.23 -11.55 -1.30
C GLY A 95 11.40 -11.27 -2.54
N LYS A 96 10.93 -12.34 -3.19
CA LYS A 96 10.16 -12.29 -4.44
C LYS A 96 8.70 -11.94 -4.20
N LYS A 97 8.04 -11.46 -5.26
CA LYS A 97 6.63 -11.04 -5.23
C LYS A 97 5.63 -12.18 -5.08
N ASP A 98 6.01 -13.40 -5.46
CA ASP A 98 5.07 -14.51 -5.59
C ASP A 98 4.60 -15.00 -4.22
N ILE A 99 3.30 -15.22 -4.07
CA ILE A 99 2.65 -15.69 -2.83
C ILE A 99 2.01 -17.08 -2.96
N LYS A 100 1.72 -17.71 -1.82
CA LYS A 100 0.99 -18.98 -1.73
C LYS A 100 -0.05 -18.89 -0.61
N GLN A 101 -1.28 -19.26 -0.92
CA GLN A 101 -2.32 -19.49 0.08
C GLN A 101 -2.13 -20.88 0.71
N LEU A 102 -2.24 -20.96 2.03
CA LEU A 102 -2.16 -22.21 2.78
C LEU A 102 -3.49 -22.98 2.70
N GLY A 103 -3.46 -24.24 3.15
CA GLY A 103 -4.62 -25.14 3.09
C GLY A 103 -5.78 -24.74 4.02
N ASP A 104 -5.58 -23.75 4.90
CA ASP A 104 -6.64 -23.19 5.75
C ASP A 104 -7.59 -22.25 4.98
N GLY A 105 -7.27 -21.91 3.72
CA GLY A 105 -8.11 -21.06 2.88
C GLY A 105 -8.00 -19.57 3.19
N TRP A 106 -7.06 -19.14 4.05
CA TRP A 106 -6.94 -17.73 4.47
C TRP A 106 -5.51 -17.24 4.53
N THR A 107 -4.61 -18.03 5.12
CA THR A 107 -3.24 -17.58 5.37
C THR A 107 -2.48 -17.49 4.07
N VAL A 108 -1.90 -16.32 3.81
CA VAL A 108 -1.03 -16.08 2.66
C VAL A 108 0.40 -15.95 3.15
N VAL A 109 1.30 -16.69 2.49
CA VAL A 109 2.74 -16.63 2.73
C VAL A 109 3.47 -16.28 1.43
N THR A 110 4.67 -15.72 1.54
CA THR A 110 5.60 -15.61 0.40
C THR A 110 5.99 -17.02 -0.07
N LYS A 111 6.07 -17.24 -1.39
CA LYS A 111 6.47 -18.56 -1.94
C LYS A 111 7.90 -18.94 -1.55
N ASP A 112 8.76 -17.95 -1.34
CA ASP A 112 10.16 -18.14 -0.93
C ASP A 112 10.35 -18.10 0.59
N HIS A 113 9.26 -17.99 1.36
CA HIS A 113 9.26 -17.90 2.82
C HIS A 113 10.05 -16.70 3.39
N SER A 114 10.34 -15.69 2.57
CA SER A 114 10.88 -14.41 3.03
C SER A 114 9.87 -13.61 3.86
N LEU A 115 10.35 -12.66 4.65
CA LEU A 115 9.51 -11.77 5.44
C LEU A 115 8.64 -10.87 4.54
N SER A 116 7.45 -10.52 5.02
CA SER A 116 6.57 -9.52 4.41
C SER A 116 6.11 -8.56 5.50
N ALA A 117 5.85 -7.31 5.12
CA ALA A 117 5.28 -6.29 6.00
C ALA A 117 4.17 -5.53 5.27
N GLN A 118 3.21 -5.02 6.04
CA GLN A 118 2.08 -4.24 5.56
C GLN A 118 1.78 -3.11 6.54
N TYR A 119 1.37 -1.97 6.00
CA TYR A 119 0.70 -0.89 6.73
C TYR A 119 -0.49 -0.44 5.90
N GLU A 120 -1.51 0.12 6.55
CA GLU A 120 -2.73 0.55 5.89
C GLU A 120 -3.27 1.84 6.48
N HIS A 121 -3.81 2.68 5.60
CA HIS A 121 -4.71 3.76 5.99
C HIS A 121 -5.90 3.86 5.04
N THR A 122 -7.07 4.19 5.61
CA THR A 122 -8.22 4.71 4.86
C THR A 122 -8.06 6.21 4.64
N LEU A 123 -8.30 6.64 3.40
CA LEU A 123 -8.12 8.02 2.94
C LEU A 123 -9.41 8.57 2.35
N LEU A 124 -9.64 9.86 2.54
CA LEU A 124 -10.61 10.65 1.80
C LEU A 124 -9.85 11.56 0.83
N VAL A 125 -10.22 11.56 -0.44
CA VAL A 125 -9.73 12.56 -1.41
C VAL A 125 -10.47 13.87 -1.16
N THR A 126 -9.74 14.94 -0.81
CA THR A 126 -10.32 16.26 -0.58
C THR A 126 -10.25 17.11 -1.85
N GLU A 127 -10.80 18.32 -1.86
CA GLU A 127 -10.75 19.22 -3.02
C GLU A 127 -9.32 19.63 -3.44
N THR A 128 -8.35 19.52 -2.52
CA THR A 128 -6.97 19.97 -2.74
C THR A 128 -5.92 18.88 -2.52
N GLY A 129 -6.31 17.71 -2.00
CA GLY A 129 -5.37 16.63 -1.66
C GLY A 129 -6.07 15.42 -1.05
N TYR A 130 -5.69 15.09 0.18
CA TYR A 130 -6.21 13.95 0.93
C TYR A 130 -6.36 14.27 2.42
N GLU A 131 -7.19 13.48 3.08
CA GLU A 131 -7.32 13.39 4.53
C GLU A 131 -7.14 11.92 4.94
N VAL A 132 -6.34 11.66 5.98
CA VAL A 132 -6.13 10.31 6.49
C VAL A 132 -7.10 10.07 7.65
N LEU A 133 -8.09 9.20 7.45
CA LEU A 133 -9.20 9.01 8.40
C LEU A 133 -8.86 8.10 9.58
N THR A 134 -7.71 7.43 9.52
CA THR A 134 -7.33 6.35 10.44
C THR A 134 -6.02 6.64 11.18
N ILE A 135 -5.65 7.93 11.32
CA ILE A 135 -4.54 8.34 12.18
C ILE A 135 -4.93 8.16 13.64
N SER A 136 -4.07 7.50 14.41
CA SER A 136 -4.19 7.34 15.85
C SER A 136 -3.12 8.14 16.60
N GLU A 137 -3.37 8.38 17.88
CA GLU A 137 -2.36 8.93 18.80
C GLU A 137 -1.16 7.98 18.87
N GLY A 138 0.04 8.50 18.57
CA GLY A 138 1.28 7.70 18.53
C GLY A 138 1.60 7.07 17.17
N CYS A 139 0.79 7.29 16.12
CA CYS A 139 1.18 6.95 14.76
C CYS A 139 2.48 7.70 14.40
N PRO A 140 3.55 7.00 13.98
CA PRO A 140 4.82 7.66 13.65
C PRO A 140 4.60 8.74 12.59
N ALA A 141 5.26 9.88 12.72
CA ALA A 141 5.19 10.89 11.65
C ALA A 141 5.72 10.28 10.33
N PRO A 142 5.12 10.64 9.18
CA PRO A 142 5.71 10.33 7.88
C PRO A 142 7.15 10.87 7.85
N VAL A 143 8.07 10.11 7.23
CA VAL A 143 9.48 10.51 7.10
C VAL A 143 9.68 11.41 5.87
#